data_AF-W6QMS0-F1
#
_entry.id   AF-W6QMS0-F1
#
_cell.length_a   1.000
_cell.length_b   1.000
_cell.length_c   1.000
_cell.angle_alpha   90.00
_cell.angle_beta   90.00
_cell.angle_gamma   90.00
#
_symmetry.space_group_name_H-M   'P 1'
#
loop_
_entity.id
_entity.type
_entity.pdbx_description
1 polymer ?
#
loop_
_entity_poly.entity_id
_entity_poly.type
_entity_poly.pdbx_seq_one_letter_code
_entity_poly.pdbx_strand_id
1 'polypeptide(L)' 'MGSLAVLGLLTSWAERVELGDWVVTEDGVSGGMEKFQKADTPIHWEKYYTPMSW' A
#
# COMPACT_ATOMS: atom_id res chain seq x y z
N MET A 1 -11.74 -8.61 -15.69
CA MET A 1 -11.36 -8.90 -14.29
C MET A 1 -10.02 -8.31 -13.87
N GLY A 2 -8.94 -8.39 -14.66
CA GLY A 2 -7.62 -7.84 -14.25
C GLY A 2 -7.53 -6.32 -14.02
N SER A 3 -8.31 -5.51 -14.76
CA SER A 3 -8.22 -4.04 -14.67
C SER A 3 -8.74 -3.44 -13.35
N LEU A 4 -9.83 -4.00 -12.80
CA LEU A 4 -10.43 -3.51 -11.55
C LEU A 4 -9.57 -3.79 -10.32
N ALA A 5 -8.88 -4.95 -10.31
CA ALA A 5 -7.97 -5.32 -9.22
C ALA A 5 -6.74 -4.40 -9.17
N VAL A 6 -6.18 -4.03 -10.33
CA VAL A 6 -5.04 -3.11 -10.40
C VAL A 6 -5.45 -1.71 -9.94
N LEU A 7 -6.62 -1.21 -10.36
CA LEU A 7 -7.13 0.08 -9.89
C LEU A 7 -7.34 0.09 -8.37
N GLY A 8 -7.94 -0.96 -7.80
CA GLY A 8 -8.12 -1.06 -6.34
C GLY A 8 -6.80 -1.06 -5.57
N LEU A 9 -5.78 -1.76 -6.09
CA LEU A 9 -4.44 -1.76 -5.50
C LEU A 9 -3.80 -0.37 -5.54
N LEU A 10 -3.87 0.31 -6.69
CA LEU A 10 -3.30 1.66 -6.85
C LEU A 10 -4.01 2.69 -5.98
N THR A 11 -5.33 2.60 -5.83
CA THR A 11 -6.10 3.45 -4.91
C THR A 11 -5.67 3.23 -3.47
N SER A 12 -5.54 1.98 -3.04
CA SER A 12 -5.08 1.66 -1.67
C SER A 12 -3.68 2.20 -1.40
N TRP A 13 -2.79 2.20 -2.40
CA TRP A 13 -1.47 2.80 -2.28
C TRP A 13 -1.52 4.32 -2.14
N ALA A 14 -2.38 4.99 -2.92
CA ALA A 14 -2.57 6.44 -2.82
C ALA A 14 -3.06 6.85 -1.42
N GLU A 15 -4.04 6.13 -0.87
CA GLU A 15 -4.55 6.37 0.49
C GLU A 15 -3.45 6.26 1.57
N ARG A 16 -2.49 5.34 1.42
CA ARG A 16 -1.37 5.20 2.38
C ARG A 16 -0.38 6.36 2.34
N VAL A 17 -0.24 7.00 1.18
CA VAL A 17 0.53 8.24 1.06
C VAL A 17 -0.23 9.39 1.72
N GLU A 18 -1.53 9.51 1.45
CA GLU A 18 -2.39 10.57 2.02
C GLU A 18 -2.49 10.50 3.55
N LEU A 19 -2.57 9.28 4.12
CA LEU A 19 -2.62 9.05 5.56
C LEU A 19 -1.26 9.17 6.25
N GLY A 20 -0.17 9.38 5.50
CA GLY A 20 1.19 9.50 6.04
C GLY A 20 1.82 8.19 6.51
N ASP A 21 1.20 7.04 6.23
CA ASP A 21 1.80 5.72 6.48
C ASP A 21 3.09 5.56 5.64
N TRP A 22 3.07 6.11 4.42
CA TRP A 22 4.20 6.16 3.49
C TRP A 22 4.65 7.59 3.24
N VAL A 23 5.93 7.87 3.56
CA VAL A 23 6.57 9.14 3.22
C VAL A 23 7.12 9.05 1.80
N VAL A 24 6.73 9.97 0.93
CA VAL A 24 7.24 10.05 -0.45
C VAL A 24 8.30 11.15 -0.52
N THR A 25 9.44 10.82 -1.13
CA THR A 25 10.59 11.70 -1.36
C THR A 25 10.85 11.83 -2.85
N GLU A 26 11.88 12.57 -3.24
CA GLU A 26 12.33 12.68 -4.64
C GLU A 26 12.68 11.31 -5.26
N ASP A 27 13.08 10.33 -4.45
CA ASP A 27 13.39 8.96 -4.87
C ASP A 27 12.19 7.99 -4.78
N GLY A 28 10.98 8.49 -4.51
CA GLY A 28 9.78 7.68 -4.28
C GLY A 28 9.53 7.37 -2.79
N VAL A 29 8.88 6.24 -2.49
CA VAL A 29 8.52 5.87 -1.10
C VAL A 29 9.79 5.63 -0.27
N SER A 30 9.98 6.45 0.75
CA SER A 30 11.10 6.36 1.68
C SER A 30 11.09 5.03 2.42
N GLY A 31 12.26 4.36 2.46
CA GLY A 31 12.43 3.01 2.98
C GLY A 31 12.15 1.89 1.98
N GLY A 32 11.68 2.20 0.76
CA GLY A 32 11.56 1.26 -0.35
C GLY A 32 10.90 -0.08 0.04
N MET A 33 11.61 -1.19 -0.22
CA MET A 33 11.10 -2.54 0.03
C MET A 33 10.88 -2.86 1.53
N GLU A 34 11.57 -2.18 2.46
CA GLU A 34 11.41 -2.43 3.90
C GLU A 34 10.02 -2.01 4.41
N LYS A 35 9.39 -1.03 3.76
CA LYS A 35 7.99 -0.67 4.05
C LYS A 35 7.03 -1.81 3.72
N PHE A 36 7.31 -2.55 2.64
CA PHE A 36 6.53 -3.72 2.25
C PHE A 36 6.76 -4.91 3.18
N GLN A 37 7.95 -5.07 3.77
CA GLN A 37 8.14 -6.11 4.79
C GLN A 37 7.27 -5.90 6.03
N LYS A 38 7.01 -4.65 6.44
CA LYS A 38 6.08 -4.36 7.55
C LYS A 38 4.65 -4.78 7.22
N ALA A 39 4.28 -4.72 5.95
CA ALA A 39 2.99 -5.20 5.45
C ALA A 39 2.83 -6.72 5.56
N ASP A 40 3.95 -7.45 5.61
CA ASP A 40 3.99 -8.91 5.70
C ASP A 40 4.11 -9.41 7.15
N THR A 41 3.92 -8.51 8.14
CA THR A 41 3.93 -8.86 9.56
C THR A 41 2.52 -8.86 10.17
N PRO A 42 2.22 -9.75 11.13
CA PRO A 42 0.89 -9.83 11.76
C PRO A 42 0.44 -8.56 12.49
N ILE A 43 1.36 -7.62 12.75
CA ILE A 43 1.11 -6.41 13.54
C ILE A 43 0.52 -5.28 12.68
N HIS A 44 0.75 -5.31 11.36
CA HIS A 44 0.40 -4.20 10.47
C HIS A 44 -0.23 -4.61 9.15
N TRP A 45 -0.38 -5.91 8.89
CA TRP A 45 -0.86 -6.45 7.61
C TRP A 45 -2.23 -5.89 7.20
N GLU A 46 -3.11 -5.60 8.14
CA GLU A 46 -4.47 -5.14 7.87
C GLU A 46 -4.51 -3.77 7.18
N LYS A 47 -3.47 -2.95 7.35
CA LYS A 47 -3.34 -1.67 6.64
C LYS A 47 -3.04 -1.87 5.15
N TYR A 48 -2.38 -2.96 4.81
CA TYR A 48 -1.93 -3.22 3.43
C TYR A 48 -2.82 -4.21 2.71
N TYR A 49 -3.82 -4.72 3.40
CA TYR A 49 -4.84 -5.58 2.83
C TYR A 49 -5.92 -4.72 2.15
N THR A 50 -5.99 -4.80 0.82
CA THR A 50 -7.16 -4.31 0.08
C THR A 50 -8.16 -5.46 -0.02
N PRO A 51 -9.30 -5.44 0.71
CA PRO A 51 -10.31 -6.45 0.52
C PRO A 51 -10.80 -6.40 -0.94
N MET A 52 -10.70 -7.52 -1.66
CA MET A 52 -11.38 -7.67 -2.94
C MET A 52 -12.89 -7.63 -2.68
N SER A 53 -13.52 -6.47 -2.78
CA SER A 53 -14.96 -6.35 -2.93
C SER A 53 -15.32 -6.63 -4.38
N TRP A 54 -16.16 -7.64 -4.60
CA TRP A 54 -16.75 -7.99 -5.90
C TRP A 54 -17.80 -6.97 -6.33
#